data_AF-A0A7V3SBA9-F1
#
_entry.id   AF-A0A7V3SBA9-F1
#
_cell.length_a   1.000
_cell.length_b   1.000
_cell.length_c   1.000
_cell.angle_alpha   90.00
_cell.angle_beta   90.00
_cell.angle_gamma   90.00
#
_symmetry.space_group_name_H-M   'P 1'
#
loop_
_entity.id
_entity.type
_entity.pdbx_description
1 polymer ?
#
loop_
_entity_poly.entity_id
_entity_poly.type
_entity_poly.pdbx_seq_one_letter_code
_entity_poly.pdbx_strand_id
1 'polypeptide(L)'
;MGQEGGGVRRGGHLPQACECPSRGGNTGAAEAKKTVEKVLSAVDLPLVVLGPGVAAKDNEVLMAASEAARGQRIALGNLEEKNYRTVAAVCISDGHVAIAKTPLDINLAKQLNVLVSDVGVPLDSIIMDPDTGALGYGIEYAYSIIERLKLAALMGDSMCQMPIISHPGTETWRQKEARAAEGVPAAWGDLKQRAVIWEELTATALINAGSNLVVMCHPRAVETVKSMIAKLSA
;
A
#
# COMPACT_ATOMS: atom_id res chain seq x y z
N MET A 1 -51.92 2.09 -35.58
CA MET A 1 -52.07 1.35 -34.30
C MET A 1 -50.72 0.70 -34.05
N GLY A 2 -49.79 1.29 -33.29
CA GLY A 2 -49.81 1.38 -31.81
C GLY A 2 -49.75 -0.04 -31.22
N GLN A 3 -48.77 -0.51 -30.45
CA GLN A 3 -47.94 0.14 -29.43
C GLN A 3 -46.60 -0.60 -29.19
N GLU A 4 -45.75 0.07 -28.42
CA GLU A 4 -44.40 -0.25 -27.94
C GLU A 4 -44.33 -1.36 -26.87
N GLY A 5 -43.10 -1.82 -26.63
CA GLY A 5 -42.64 -2.52 -25.42
C GLY A 5 -41.32 -3.24 -25.72
N GLY A 6 -40.13 -2.68 -25.48
CA GLY A 6 -39.67 -2.13 -24.20
C GLY A 6 -38.91 -3.20 -23.40
N GLY A 7 -37.87 -3.82 -23.99
CA GLY A 7 -37.05 -4.87 -23.38
C GLY A 7 -35.66 -4.38 -22.97
N VAL A 8 -35.54 -4.00 -21.71
CA VAL A 8 -34.38 -3.45 -20.99
C VAL A 8 -33.06 -4.20 -21.25
N ARG A 9 -32.05 -3.51 -21.80
CA ARG A 9 -30.65 -3.94 -21.75
C ARG A 9 -30.10 -3.75 -20.32
N ARG A 10 -30.18 -4.78 -19.48
CA ARG A 10 -29.45 -4.85 -18.21
C ARG A 10 -28.20 -5.71 -18.41
N GLY A 11 -27.08 -5.03 -18.54
CA GLY A 11 -25.75 -5.61 -18.56
C GLY A 11 -24.74 -4.50 -18.33
N GLY A 12 -24.95 -3.72 -17.27
CA GLY A 12 -23.97 -2.76 -16.80
C GLY A 12 -22.71 -3.54 -16.46
N HIS A 13 -21.71 -3.43 -17.33
CA HIS A 13 -20.37 -3.95 -17.11
C HIS A 13 -19.89 -3.37 -15.80
N LEU A 14 -19.84 -4.21 -14.77
CA LEU A 14 -19.18 -3.88 -13.52
C LEU A 14 -17.76 -3.46 -13.86
N PRO A 15 -17.27 -2.29 -13.42
CA PRO A 15 -15.83 -2.07 -13.45
C PRO A 15 -15.22 -3.24 -12.68
N GLN A 16 -14.35 -3.99 -13.37
CA GLN A 16 -13.60 -5.09 -12.79
C GLN A 16 -13.14 -4.67 -11.39
N ALA A 17 -13.45 -5.49 -10.38
CA ALA A 17 -12.84 -5.34 -9.08
C ALA A 17 -11.34 -5.10 -9.30
N CYS A 18 -10.76 -4.12 -8.62
CA CYS A 18 -9.34 -3.87 -8.69
C CYS A 18 -8.64 -5.14 -8.19
N GLU A 19 -8.34 -6.07 -9.09
CA GLU A 19 -7.60 -7.28 -8.83
C GLU A 19 -6.21 -6.80 -8.41
N CYS A 20 -5.98 -6.66 -7.11
CA CYS A 20 -4.63 -6.73 -6.57
C CYS A 20 -4.02 -7.99 -7.19
N PRO A 21 -2.91 -7.90 -7.93
CA PRO A 21 -2.41 -9.02 -8.73
C PRO A 21 -2.03 -10.16 -7.80
N SER A 22 -2.97 -11.06 -7.56
CA SER A 22 -2.74 -12.29 -6.83
C SER A 22 -2.14 -13.28 -7.79
N ARG A 23 -0.84 -13.57 -7.60
CA ARG A 23 -0.16 -14.80 -8.02
C ARG A 23 -0.41 -15.21 -9.47
N GLY A 24 0.35 -14.64 -10.42
CA GLY A 24 0.22 -15.07 -11.82
C GLY A 24 1.26 -14.52 -12.78
N GLY A 25 2.54 -14.50 -12.43
CA GLY A 25 3.60 -14.22 -13.41
C GLY A 25 4.99 -14.16 -12.77
N ASN A 26 5.94 -14.95 -13.26
CA ASN A 26 7.36 -14.77 -12.94
C ASN A 26 7.95 -13.72 -13.90
N THR A 27 7.44 -12.50 -13.81
CA THR A 27 7.89 -11.38 -14.63
C THR A 27 9.33 -11.01 -14.23
N GLY A 28 10.25 -10.94 -15.19
CA GLY A 28 11.67 -10.66 -14.97
C GLY A 28 12.00 -9.17 -14.85
N ALA A 29 13.28 -8.86 -14.60
CA ALA A 29 13.83 -7.49 -14.60
C ALA A 29 13.39 -6.64 -15.81
N ALA A 30 13.45 -7.21 -17.02
CA ALA A 30 13.14 -6.48 -18.25
C ALA A 30 11.66 -6.04 -18.34
N GLU A 31 10.74 -6.87 -17.84
CA GLU A 31 9.32 -6.55 -17.84
C GLU A 31 8.97 -5.54 -16.75
N ALA A 32 9.62 -5.66 -15.57
CA ALA A 32 9.52 -4.67 -14.51
C ALA A 32 9.97 -3.29 -15.01
N LYS A 33 11.14 -3.21 -15.65
CA LYS A 33 11.69 -1.96 -16.22
C LYS A 33 10.71 -1.30 -17.19
N LYS A 34 10.24 -2.07 -18.18
CA LYS A 34 9.28 -1.58 -19.18
C LYS A 34 7.97 -1.10 -18.57
N THR A 35 7.49 -1.80 -17.53
CA THR A 35 6.26 -1.42 -16.82
C THR A 35 6.45 -0.11 -16.08
N VAL A 36 7.57 0.07 -15.38
CA VAL A 36 7.90 1.31 -14.65
C VAL A 36 8.05 2.47 -15.63
N GLU A 37 8.78 2.31 -16.74
CA GLU A 37 8.92 3.34 -17.79
C GLU A 37 7.56 3.74 -18.37
N LYS A 38 6.68 2.76 -18.62
CA LYS A 38 5.33 3.01 -19.14
C LYS A 38 4.48 3.79 -18.14
N VAL A 39 4.58 3.49 -16.84
CA VAL A 39 3.83 4.21 -15.81
C VAL A 39 4.38 5.62 -15.65
N LEU A 40 5.70 5.79 -15.53
CA LEU A 40 6.35 7.09 -15.40
C LEU A 40 6.09 8.02 -16.59
N SER A 41 5.94 7.48 -17.81
CA SER A 41 5.57 8.28 -18.99
C SER A 41 4.08 8.60 -19.09
N ALA A 42 3.23 7.94 -18.30
CA ALA A 42 1.78 8.10 -18.33
C ALA A 42 1.22 8.99 -17.21
N VAL A 43 1.97 9.20 -16.12
CA VAL A 43 1.50 9.97 -14.96
C VAL A 43 2.53 11.01 -14.52
N ASP A 44 2.04 12.20 -14.16
CA ASP A 44 2.86 13.28 -13.58
C ASP A 44 2.88 13.21 -12.03
N LEU A 45 2.55 12.06 -11.44
CA LEU A 45 2.45 11.85 -10.01
C LEU A 45 3.64 11.05 -9.46
N PRO A 46 4.02 11.24 -8.18
CA PRO A 46 5.03 10.40 -7.55
C PRO A 46 4.65 8.92 -7.58
N LEU A 47 5.65 8.07 -7.80
CA LEU A 47 5.47 6.62 -7.92
C LEU A 47 6.01 5.88 -6.69
N VAL A 48 5.23 4.92 -6.21
CA VAL A 48 5.64 3.91 -5.23
C VAL A 48 5.71 2.56 -5.93
N VAL A 49 6.86 1.89 -5.86
CA VAL A 49 7.06 0.56 -6.44
C VAL A 49 7.37 -0.43 -5.32
N LEU A 50 6.52 -1.45 -5.21
CA LEU A 50 6.67 -2.53 -4.23
C LEU A 50 7.06 -3.83 -4.95
N GLY A 51 8.05 -4.53 -4.39
CA GLY A 51 8.48 -5.83 -4.86
C GLY A 51 7.50 -6.96 -4.51
N PRO A 52 7.66 -8.14 -5.12
CA PRO A 52 6.84 -9.33 -4.84
C PRO A 52 6.96 -9.91 -3.42
N GLY A 53 7.90 -9.46 -2.59
CA GLY A 53 8.10 -9.94 -1.22
C GLY A 53 8.93 -11.23 -1.14
N VAL A 54 9.73 -11.50 -2.18
CA VAL A 54 10.69 -12.61 -2.20
C VAL A 54 12.06 -11.99 -2.43
N ALA A 55 12.93 -12.00 -1.42
CA ALA A 55 14.20 -11.26 -1.41
C ALA A 55 15.02 -11.36 -2.71
N ALA A 56 15.21 -12.56 -3.26
CA ALA A 56 15.94 -12.75 -4.50
C ALA A 56 15.29 -12.04 -5.70
N LYS A 57 13.95 -12.08 -5.77
CA LYS A 57 13.18 -11.46 -6.84
C LYS A 57 12.99 -9.96 -6.63
N ASP A 58 12.83 -9.52 -5.39
CA ASP A 58 12.80 -8.10 -5.03
C ASP A 58 14.08 -7.41 -5.48
N ASN A 59 15.25 -8.03 -5.24
CA ASN A 59 16.51 -7.48 -5.70
C ASN A 59 16.54 -7.33 -7.23
N GLU A 60 16.16 -8.38 -7.97
CA GLU A 60 16.09 -8.33 -9.44
C GLU A 60 15.15 -7.22 -9.96
N VAL A 61 13.92 -7.17 -9.42
CA VAL A 61 12.85 -6.30 -9.91
C VAL A 61 13.06 -4.84 -9.49
N LEU A 62 13.47 -4.59 -8.25
CA LEU A 62 13.65 -3.24 -7.71
C LEU A 62 14.90 -2.57 -8.27
N MET A 63 15.98 -3.31 -8.54
CA MET A 63 17.13 -2.77 -9.28
C MET A 63 16.71 -2.29 -10.67
N ALA A 64 15.95 -3.10 -11.40
CA ALA A 64 15.46 -2.73 -12.72
C ALA A 64 14.48 -1.54 -12.69
N ALA A 65 13.62 -1.47 -11.67
CA ALA A 65 12.72 -0.35 -11.44
C ALA A 65 13.50 0.95 -11.15
N SER A 66 14.55 0.87 -10.33
CA SER A 66 15.42 2.00 -10.01
C SER A 66 16.14 2.54 -11.25
N GLU A 67 16.71 1.65 -12.08
CA GLU A 67 17.37 2.05 -13.32
C GLU A 67 16.42 2.81 -14.27
N ALA A 68 15.16 2.36 -14.38
CA ALA A 68 14.14 3.04 -15.17
C ALA A 68 13.74 4.40 -14.58
N ALA A 69 13.74 4.52 -13.26
CA ALA A 69 13.26 5.69 -12.53
C ALA A 69 14.38 6.64 -12.10
N ARG A 70 15.62 6.43 -12.55
CA ARG A 70 16.78 7.23 -12.13
C ARG A 70 16.52 8.72 -12.35
N GLY A 71 16.69 9.51 -11.28
CA GLY A 71 16.45 10.96 -11.27
C GLY A 71 14.99 11.40 -11.00
N GLN A 72 14.03 10.48 -10.90
CA GLN A 72 12.61 10.81 -10.61
C GLN A 72 12.25 10.74 -9.11
N ARG A 73 13.18 10.30 -8.25
CA ARG A 73 12.99 10.13 -6.78
C ARG A 73 11.69 9.38 -6.43
N ILE A 74 11.61 8.11 -6.81
CA ILE A 74 10.50 7.23 -6.46
C ILE A 74 10.68 6.60 -5.07
N ALA A 75 9.61 6.02 -4.51
CA ALA A 75 9.70 5.19 -3.31
C ALA A 75 9.79 3.71 -3.69
N LEU A 76 10.78 3.01 -3.12
CA LEU A 76 11.08 1.61 -3.37
C LEU A 76 10.88 0.79 -2.09
N GLY A 77 10.06 -0.27 -2.19
CA GLY A 77 9.82 -1.25 -1.13
C GLY A 77 9.80 -2.67 -1.68
N ASN A 78 9.95 -3.71 -0.87
CA ASN A 78 10.03 -3.69 0.59
C ASN A 78 11.47 -3.94 1.05
N LEU A 79 11.99 -3.07 1.92
CA LEU A 79 13.22 -3.33 2.64
C LEU A 79 12.86 -4.09 3.91
N GLU A 80 13.25 -5.36 3.99
CA GLU A 80 13.09 -6.18 5.20
C GLU A 80 14.46 -6.40 5.88
N GLU A 81 14.47 -6.74 7.17
CA GLU A 81 15.70 -6.93 7.96
C GLU A 81 16.73 -7.87 7.31
N LYS A 82 16.27 -8.87 6.55
CA LYS A 82 17.17 -9.83 5.89
C LYS A 82 17.67 -9.37 4.52
N ASN A 83 17.02 -8.38 3.89
CA ASN A 83 17.28 -7.98 2.49
C ASN A 83 17.45 -6.46 2.27
N TYR A 84 17.50 -5.65 3.34
CA TYR A 84 17.54 -4.19 3.22
C TYR A 84 18.77 -3.65 2.47
N ARG A 85 19.95 -4.28 2.60
CA ARG A 85 21.22 -3.72 2.11
C ARG A 85 21.24 -3.46 0.60
N THR A 86 20.78 -4.43 -0.19
CA THR A 86 20.81 -4.34 -1.66
C THR A 86 19.89 -3.23 -2.14
N VAL A 87 18.66 -3.19 -1.63
CA VAL A 87 17.68 -2.18 -2.00
C VAL A 87 18.08 -0.79 -1.46
N ALA A 88 18.63 -0.71 -0.25
CA ALA A 88 19.14 0.54 0.31
C ALA A 88 20.29 1.13 -0.52
N ALA A 89 21.23 0.29 -0.99
CA ALA A 89 22.32 0.75 -1.85
C ALA A 89 21.81 1.38 -3.14
N VAL A 90 20.77 0.79 -3.73
CA VAL A 90 20.10 1.30 -4.92
C VAL A 90 19.38 2.63 -4.64
N CYS A 91 18.70 2.74 -3.49
CA CYS A 91 18.08 4.00 -3.06
C CYS A 91 19.12 5.11 -2.89
N ILE A 92 20.31 4.81 -2.37
CA ILE A 92 21.40 5.78 -2.22
C ILE A 92 21.95 6.19 -3.59
N SER A 93 22.24 5.23 -4.47
CA SER A 93 22.88 5.52 -5.75
C SER A 93 22.00 6.32 -6.70
N ASP A 94 20.70 6.03 -6.74
CA ASP A 94 19.76 6.64 -7.68
C ASP A 94 18.87 7.73 -7.02
N GLY A 95 19.04 7.98 -5.72
CA GLY A 95 18.36 9.04 -4.98
C GLY A 95 16.87 8.75 -4.73
N HIS A 96 16.53 7.52 -4.35
CA HIS A 96 15.16 7.07 -4.07
C HIS A 96 14.84 7.03 -2.57
N VAL A 97 13.54 6.94 -2.26
CA VAL A 97 13.02 6.81 -0.90
C VAL A 97 12.88 5.32 -0.56
N ALA A 98 13.37 4.90 0.59
CA ALA A 98 13.31 3.51 1.06
C ALA A 98 12.05 3.25 1.90
N ILE A 99 11.29 2.21 1.57
CA ILE A 99 10.16 1.72 2.39
C ILE A 99 10.64 0.57 3.26
N ALA A 100 10.82 0.85 4.55
CA ALA A 100 11.27 -0.09 5.57
C ALA A 100 10.09 -0.88 6.13
N LYS A 101 9.97 -2.15 5.73
CA LYS A 101 8.86 -3.03 6.09
C LYS A 101 9.21 -3.93 7.27
N THR A 102 8.34 -3.98 8.27
CA THR A 102 8.49 -4.82 9.47
C THR A 102 7.19 -5.52 9.86
N PRO A 103 7.23 -6.73 10.42
CA PRO A 103 6.02 -7.50 10.71
C PRO A 103 5.41 -7.11 12.07
N LEU A 104 4.60 -6.05 12.11
CA LEU A 104 3.80 -5.64 13.29
C LEU A 104 4.59 -5.68 14.62
N ASP A 105 5.80 -5.10 14.64
CA ASP A 105 6.62 -4.98 15.85
C ASP A 105 7.36 -3.64 15.89
N ILE A 106 7.21 -2.91 16.99
CA ILE A 106 7.79 -1.57 17.16
C ILE A 106 9.31 -1.60 17.30
N ASN A 107 9.84 -2.61 17.97
CA ASN A 107 11.28 -2.75 18.16
C ASN A 107 11.95 -3.10 16.84
N LEU A 108 11.34 -4.00 16.05
CA LEU A 108 11.82 -4.31 14.72
C LEU A 108 11.75 -3.09 13.80
N ALA A 109 10.66 -2.30 13.85
CA ALA A 109 10.53 -1.06 13.08
C ALA A 109 11.70 -0.09 13.39
N LYS A 110 11.96 0.16 14.68
CA LYS A 110 13.09 0.99 15.12
C LYS A 110 14.44 0.43 14.68
N GLN A 111 14.66 -0.86 14.90
CA GLN A 111 15.92 -1.52 14.55
C GLN A 111 16.17 -1.46 13.04
N LEU A 112 15.16 -1.70 12.22
CA LEU A 112 15.29 -1.62 10.77
C LEU A 112 15.64 -0.20 10.32
N ASN A 113 15.02 0.82 10.92
CA ASN A 113 15.34 2.21 10.62
C ASN A 113 16.81 2.55 10.93
N VAL A 114 17.32 2.08 12.07
CA VAL A 114 18.75 2.20 12.42
C VAL A 114 19.61 1.53 11.35
N LEU A 115 19.32 0.27 11.03
CA LEU A 115 20.08 -0.50 10.03
C LEU A 115 20.09 0.15 8.64
N VAL A 116 18.95 0.70 8.20
CA VAL A 116 18.83 1.39 6.91
C VAL A 116 19.60 2.71 6.92
N SER A 117 19.56 3.45 8.04
CA SER A 117 20.32 4.69 8.21
C SER A 117 21.83 4.47 8.30
N ASP A 118 22.29 3.39 8.95
CA ASP A 118 23.70 3.04 9.08
C ASP A 118 24.35 2.68 7.72
N VAL A 119 23.56 2.18 6.77
CA VAL A 119 24.00 1.95 5.38
C VAL A 119 24.16 3.27 4.61
N GLY A 120 23.59 4.36 5.11
CA GLY A 120 23.72 5.70 4.53
C GLY A 120 22.45 6.26 3.89
N VAL A 121 21.29 5.62 4.07
CA VAL A 121 20.01 6.22 3.62
C VAL A 121 19.64 7.35 4.58
N PRO A 122 19.42 8.59 4.09
CA PRO A 122 18.98 9.69 4.93
C PRO A 122 17.64 9.40 5.62
N LEU A 123 17.47 9.80 6.89
CA LEU A 123 16.22 9.58 7.64
C LEU A 123 14.99 10.23 6.98
N ASP A 124 15.18 11.35 6.28
CA ASP A 124 14.12 12.05 5.52
C ASP A 124 13.71 11.33 4.21
N SER A 125 14.42 10.26 3.88
CA SER A 125 14.23 9.42 2.70
C SER A 125 13.88 7.99 3.10
N ILE A 126 13.33 7.80 4.31
CA ILE A 126 12.78 6.54 4.81
C ILE A 126 11.29 6.71 5.10
N ILE A 127 10.49 5.74 4.67
CA ILE A 127 9.09 5.56 5.03
C ILE A 127 8.96 4.24 5.79
N MET A 128 8.30 4.26 6.94
CA MET A 128 8.03 3.05 7.73
C MET A 128 6.77 2.35 7.23
N ASP A 129 6.86 1.05 6.98
CA ASP A 129 5.73 0.14 6.79
C ASP A 129 5.71 -0.87 7.94
N PRO A 130 4.98 -0.61 9.05
CA PRO A 130 4.85 -1.55 10.15
C PRO A 130 4.02 -2.80 9.81
N ASP A 131 3.64 -2.97 8.55
CA ASP A 131 2.63 -3.88 8.07
C ASP A 131 1.24 -3.57 8.65
N THR A 132 0.20 -4.06 8.01
CA THR A 132 -1.16 -3.81 8.50
C THR A 132 -2.09 -4.98 8.23
N GLY A 133 -3.11 -5.10 9.07
CA GLY A 133 -4.21 -6.04 8.89
C GLY A 133 -5.45 -5.33 8.38
N ALA A 134 -6.32 -6.07 7.71
CA ALA A 134 -7.64 -5.56 7.35
C ALA A 134 -8.57 -5.52 8.56
N LEU A 135 -9.65 -4.74 8.47
CA LEU A 135 -10.74 -4.78 9.44
C LEU A 135 -11.20 -6.23 9.68
N GLY A 136 -11.23 -6.65 10.95
CA GLY A 136 -11.58 -8.01 11.37
C GLY A 136 -10.44 -9.03 11.26
N TYR A 137 -9.27 -8.63 10.76
CA TYR A 137 -8.10 -9.47 10.53
C TYR A 137 -6.83 -8.81 11.08
N GLY A 138 -6.85 -8.41 12.36
CA GLY A 138 -5.66 -7.92 13.07
C GLY A 138 -5.36 -6.43 12.86
N ILE A 139 -6.32 -5.63 12.40
CA ILE A 139 -6.17 -4.18 12.27
C ILE A 139 -5.84 -3.51 13.61
N GLU A 140 -6.33 -4.05 14.73
CA GLU A 140 -6.11 -3.54 16.08
C GLU A 140 -4.64 -3.59 16.52
N TYR A 141 -3.90 -4.59 16.05
CA TYR A 141 -2.46 -4.68 16.26
C TYR A 141 -1.76 -3.57 15.50
N ALA A 142 -2.07 -3.41 14.21
CA ALA A 142 -1.51 -2.36 13.37
C ALA A 142 -1.82 -0.97 13.94
N TYR A 143 -3.08 -0.74 14.32
CA TYR A 143 -3.55 0.50 14.93
C TYR A 143 -2.71 0.87 16.17
N SER A 144 -2.59 -0.06 17.12
CA SER A 144 -1.85 0.15 18.36
C SER A 144 -0.36 0.39 18.13
N ILE A 145 0.22 -0.27 17.12
CA ILE A 145 1.64 -0.10 16.75
C ILE A 145 1.88 1.29 16.17
N ILE A 146 1.03 1.73 15.25
CA ILE A 146 1.12 3.06 14.63
C ILE A 146 1.01 4.13 15.71
N GLU A 147 0.04 4.03 16.63
CA GLU A 147 -0.08 4.98 17.74
C GLU A 147 1.19 5.03 18.61
N ARG A 148 1.74 3.86 18.97
CA ARG A 148 2.97 3.80 19.78
C ARG A 148 4.19 4.37 19.05
N LEU A 149 4.31 4.15 17.75
CA LEU A 149 5.35 4.77 16.92
C LEU A 149 5.17 6.30 16.89
N LYS A 150 3.93 6.79 16.72
CA LYS A 150 3.65 8.23 16.74
C LYS A 150 3.92 8.87 18.11
N LEU A 151 3.53 8.22 19.19
CA LEU A 151 3.85 8.68 20.55
C LEU A 151 5.35 8.73 20.78
N ALA A 152 6.09 7.70 20.38
CA ALA A 152 7.56 7.69 20.49
C ALA A 152 8.18 8.84 19.68
N ALA A 153 7.70 9.09 18.46
CA ALA A 153 8.15 10.18 17.61
C ALA A 153 7.95 11.56 18.27
N LEU A 154 6.77 11.78 18.86
CA LEU A 154 6.42 13.01 19.58
C LEU A 154 7.20 13.18 20.89
N MET A 155 7.59 12.08 21.53
CA MET A 155 8.48 12.10 22.71
C MET A 155 9.97 12.30 22.35
N GLY A 156 10.30 12.44 21.07
CA GLY A 156 11.64 12.75 20.59
C GLY A 156 12.49 11.56 20.16
N ASP A 157 11.92 10.36 20.02
CA ASP A 157 12.62 9.22 19.42
C ASP A 157 12.79 9.43 17.91
N SER A 158 13.99 9.80 17.48
CA SER A 158 14.29 10.12 16.08
C SER A 158 14.08 8.93 15.14
N MET A 159 14.23 7.68 15.63
CA MET A 159 14.03 6.48 14.82
C MET A 159 12.56 6.11 14.61
N CYS A 160 11.64 6.91 15.17
CA CYS A 160 10.19 6.81 14.94
C CYS A 160 9.62 8.00 14.17
N GLN A 161 10.42 9.01 13.84
CA GLN A 161 9.93 10.26 13.24
C GLN A 161 9.60 10.15 11.75
N MET A 162 9.95 9.04 11.11
CA MET A 162 9.64 8.81 9.70
C MET A 162 8.12 8.70 9.44
N PRO A 163 7.66 9.08 8.24
CA PRO A 163 6.27 8.86 7.84
C PRO A 163 5.91 7.38 7.82
N ILE A 164 4.64 7.07 8.11
CA ILE A 164 4.11 5.70 8.08
C ILE A 164 3.26 5.50 6.83
N ILE A 165 3.53 4.45 6.06
CA ILE A 165 2.67 3.94 4.98
C ILE A 165 1.88 2.72 5.47
N SER A 166 0.63 2.62 5.03
CA SER A 166 -0.26 1.50 5.29
C SER A 166 -0.93 1.01 4.01
N HIS A 167 -1.27 -0.27 3.96
CA HIS A 167 -1.77 -0.95 2.75
C HIS A 167 -3.22 -1.48 2.90
N PRO A 168 -4.21 -0.63 3.26
CA PRO A 168 -5.58 -1.07 3.49
C PRO A 168 -6.23 -1.74 2.27
N GLY A 169 -5.88 -1.34 1.05
CA GLY A 169 -6.42 -1.92 -0.18
C GLY A 169 -6.06 -3.40 -0.32
N THR A 170 -4.76 -3.71 -0.44
CA THR A 170 -4.28 -5.09 -0.59
C THR A 170 -4.75 -6.00 0.55
N GLU A 171 -4.78 -5.46 1.77
CA GLU A 171 -5.23 -6.18 2.95
C GLU A 171 -6.72 -6.48 2.95
N THR A 172 -7.55 -5.52 2.51
CA THR A 172 -9.00 -5.67 2.50
C THR A 172 -9.46 -6.64 1.40
N TRP A 173 -8.96 -6.46 0.17
CA TRP A 173 -9.49 -7.15 -1.00
C TRP A 173 -9.15 -8.64 -1.05
N ARG A 174 -8.23 -9.12 -0.20
CA ARG A 174 -7.96 -10.57 -0.03
C ARG A 174 -8.93 -11.27 0.93
N GLN A 175 -9.67 -10.51 1.75
CA GLN A 175 -10.53 -11.07 2.78
C GLN A 175 -11.84 -11.62 2.22
N LYS A 176 -12.44 -12.57 2.94
CA LYS A 176 -13.67 -13.24 2.51
C LYS A 176 -14.82 -12.24 2.35
N GLU A 177 -14.94 -11.30 3.26
CA GLU A 177 -16.03 -10.33 3.34
C GLU A 177 -16.02 -9.37 2.15
N ALA A 178 -14.84 -9.03 1.62
CA ALA A 178 -14.69 -8.16 0.46
C ALA A 178 -14.82 -8.87 -0.90
N ARG A 179 -14.75 -10.22 -0.95
CA ARG A 179 -14.72 -10.97 -2.22
C ARG A 179 -15.85 -11.99 -2.42
N ALA A 180 -16.37 -12.56 -1.34
CA ALA A 180 -17.32 -13.67 -1.44
C ALA A 180 -18.72 -13.18 -1.79
N ALA A 181 -19.18 -13.55 -2.99
CA ALA A 181 -20.53 -13.30 -3.47
C ALA A 181 -21.54 -14.37 -3.00
N GLU A 182 -21.10 -15.62 -2.87
CA GLU A 182 -21.91 -16.77 -2.50
C GLU A 182 -21.36 -17.47 -1.24
N GLY A 183 -22.18 -18.30 -0.58
CA GLY A 183 -21.76 -19.02 0.62
C GLY A 183 -21.50 -18.12 1.84
N VAL A 184 -22.17 -16.97 1.88
CA VAL A 184 -22.10 -15.99 2.97
C VAL A 184 -23.49 -15.72 3.55
N PRO A 185 -23.61 -15.38 4.85
CA PRO A 185 -24.89 -15.06 5.47
C PRO A 185 -25.60 -13.89 4.77
N ALA A 186 -26.93 -13.99 4.60
CA ALA A 186 -27.74 -12.91 4.03
C ALA A 186 -27.61 -11.59 4.82
N ALA A 187 -27.35 -11.68 6.13
CA ALA A 187 -27.12 -10.54 7.01
C ALA A 187 -25.90 -9.68 6.62
N TRP A 188 -24.96 -10.19 5.85
CA TRP A 188 -23.81 -9.40 5.39
C TRP A 188 -24.18 -8.37 4.31
N GLY A 189 -25.37 -8.45 3.73
CA GLY A 189 -25.88 -7.48 2.76
C GLY A 189 -25.21 -7.56 1.39
N ASP A 190 -25.29 -6.47 0.63
CA ASP A 190 -24.76 -6.37 -0.73
C ASP A 190 -23.22 -6.37 -0.75
N LEU A 191 -22.64 -7.21 -1.63
CA LEU A 191 -21.19 -7.35 -1.75
C LEU A 191 -20.51 -6.05 -2.20
N LYS A 192 -21.09 -5.32 -3.17
CA LYS A 192 -20.44 -4.12 -3.72
C LYS A 192 -20.34 -3.03 -2.67
N GLN A 193 -21.40 -2.85 -1.87
CA GLN A 193 -21.39 -1.92 -0.76
C GLN A 193 -20.44 -2.38 0.35
N ARG A 194 -20.57 -3.64 0.79
CA ARG A 194 -19.73 -4.25 1.83
C ARG A 194 -18.24 -4.10 1.54
N ALA A 195 -17.80 -4.49 0.34
CA ALA A 195 -16.38 -4.52 -0.01
C ALA A 195 -15.76 -3.12 0.00
N VAL A 196 -16.48 -2.12 -0.53
CA VAL A 196 -16.04 -0.72 -0.52
C VAL A 196 -15.96 -0.19 0.91
N ILE A 197 -16.99 -0.42 1.72
CA ILE A 197 -17.03 0.02 3.13
C ILE A 197 -15.89 -0.62 3.93
N TRP A 198 -15.54 -1.88 3.64
CA TRP A 198 -14.45 -2.57 4.34
C TRP A 198 -13.11 -1.88 4.14
N GLU A 199 -12.84 -1.42 2.91
CA GLU A 199 -11.62 -0.68 2.58
C GLU A 199 -11.64 0.72 3.20
N GLU A 200 -12.79 1.41 3.12
CA GLU A 200 -13.01 2.72 3.73
C GLU A 200 -12.74 2.68 5.24
N LEU A 201 -13.33 1.72 5.95
CA LEU A 201 -13.17 1.59 7.41
C LEU A 201 -11.73 1.24 7.78
N THR A 202 -11.10 0.32 7.05
CA THR A 202 -9.70 -0.06 7.28
C THR A 202 -8.78 1.16 7.11
N ALA A 203 -8.90 1.88 5.99
CA ALA A 203 -8.12 3.09 5.75
C ALA A 203 -8.40 4.18 6.79
N THR A 204 -9.67 4.41 7.14
CA THR A 204 -10.06 5.42 8.13
C THR A 204 -9.45 5.14 9.50
N ALA A 205 -9.50 3.89 9.97
CA ALA A 205 -8.90 3.50 11.23
C ALA A 205 -7.39 3.74 11.23
N LEU A 206 -6.68 3.33 10.18
CA LEU A 206 -5.23 3.49 10.07
C LEU A 206 -4.79 4.96 9.98
N ILE A 207 -5.59 5.82 9.34
CA ILE A 207 -5.36 7.28 9.32
C ILE A 207 -5.51 7.86 10.73
N ASN A 208 -6.56 7.48 11.47
CA ASN A 208 -6.76 7.95 12.84
C ASN A 208 -5.66 7.48 13.80
N ALA A 209 -5.08 6.30 13.57
CA ALA A 209 -3.92 5.82 14.32
C ALA A 209 -2.64 6.67 14.04
N GLY A 210 -2.61 7.38 12.90
CA GLY A 210 -1.50 8.26 12.51
C GLY A 210 -0.77 7.85 11.23
N SER A 211 -1.35 7.02 10.36
CA SER A 211 -0.75 6.74 9.04
C SER A 211 -0.66 8.01 8.19
N ASN A 212 0.49 8.22 7.56
CA ASN A 212 0.73 9.38 6.69
C ASN A 212 0.38 9.08 5.23
N LEU A 213 0.57 7.83 4.80
CA LEU A 213 0.23 7.35 3.46
C LEU A 213 -0.66 6.11 3.57
N VAL A 214 -1.68 6.03 2.72
CA VAL A 214 -2.52 4.84 2.59
C VAL A 214 -2.59 4.40 1.14
N VAL A 215 -2.30 3.12 0.87
CA VAL A 215 -2.41 2.52 -0.46
C VAL A 215 -3.77 1.84 -0.58
N MET A 216 -4.59 2.40 -1.46
CA MET A 216 -5.99 2.00 -1.70
C MET A 216 -6.19 1.52 -3.14
N CYS A 217 -7.23 0.74 -3.37
CA CYS A 217 -7.56 0.10 -4.63
C CYS A 217 -8.88 0.62 -5.23
N HIS A 218 -9.95 0.76 -4.43
CA HIS A 218 -11.27 1.09 -4.98
C HIS A 218 -11.51 2.61 -5.08
N PRO A 219 -11.79 3.18 -6.27
CA PRO A 219 -11.93 4.63 -6.45
C PRO A 219 -12.98 5.27 -5.54
N ARG A 220 -14.13 4.62 -5.37
CA ARG A 220 -15.18 5.11 -4.44
C ARG A 220 -14.70 5.19 -2.99
N ALA A 221 -13.91 4.21 -2.54
CA ALA A 221 -13.36 4.25 -1.19
C ALA A 221 -12.36 5.41 -1.04
N VAL A 222 -11.54 5.65 -2.07
CA VAL A 222 -10.61 6.78 -2.12
C VAL A 222 -11.34 8.12 -2.04
N GLU A 223 -12.45 8.29 -2.76
CA GLU A 223 -13.26 9.52 -2.70
C GLU A 223 -13.83 9.76 -1.30
N THR A 224 -14.38 8.72 -0.67
CA THR A 224 -14.90 8.81 0.70
C THR A 224 -13.81 9.16 1.70
N VAL A 225 -12.66 8.48 1.64
CA VAL A 225 -11.52 8.74 2.54
C VAL A 225 -10.95 10.14 2.32
N LYS A 226 -10.83 10.62 1.08
CA LYS A 226 -10.44 12.02 0.79
C LYS A 226 -11.41 13.02 1.40
N SER A 227 -12.72 12.78 1.30
CA SER A 227 -13.73 13.65 1.92
C SER A 227 -13.61 13.65 3.45
N MET A 228 -13.33 12.51 4.06
CA MET A 228 -13.10 12.40 5.51
C MET A 228 -11.83 13.16 5.93
N ILE A 229 -10.71 12.99 5.23
CA ILE A 229 -9.47 13.72 5.49
C ILE A 229 -9.71 15.24 5.42
N ALA A 230 -10.39 15.72 4.36
CA ALA A 230 -10.68 17.14 4.19
C ALA A 230 -11.50 17.72 5.36
N LYS A 231 -12.40 16.93 5.96
CA LYS A 231 -13.20 17.33 7.13
C LYS A 231 -12.40 17.33 8.44
N LEU A 232 -11.41 16.44 8.58
CA LEU A 232 -10.54 16.40 9.76
C LEU A 232 -9.48 17.50 9.74
N SER A 233 -9.11 17.98 8.55
CA SER A 233 -8.13 19.06 8.38
C SER A 233 -8.74 20.47 8.31
N ALA A 234 -10.07 20.57 8.34
CA ALA A 234 -10.81 21.84 8.32
C ALA A 234 -10.91 22.43 9.73
#